data_AF-A0A6C0E3U9-F1
#
_entry.id   AF-A0A6C0E3U9-F1
#
_cell.length_a   1.000
_cell.length_b   1.000
_cell.length_c   1.000
_cell.angle_alpha   90.00
_cell.angle_beta   90.00
_cell.angle_gamma   90.00
#
_symmetry.space_group_name_H-M   'P 1'
#
loop_
_entity.id
_entity.type
_entity.pdbx_description
1 polymer ?
#
loop_
_entity_poly.entity_id
_entity_poly.type
_entity_poly.pdbx_seq_one_letter_code
_entity_poly.pdbx_strand_id
1 'polypeptide(L)'
;MVGYKKQQRLFNKLLKKSKKKRMSRKKYNKTRKNKKMRGGGEIQIITENSSETEFEQRDAVINYGSASISTYNLINCIAIGGVFEIDGQQGTFLTHESPLDYQEQRKKLSEIKSILEEKNAKIYKIVLFRIDNPAKDVYKNGLTTEDIIKFQIEFSNKLFGVNSDVHIYSCDDTTYRCGKAIISPTQYTSTLIPIRGSKEKQSVDTKPKEMFIVDVEHDKDGDKIYKCPLCNSLTGTAAVQNPNDTSLFQHAFDCPNKNKIPVEK
;
A
#
# COMPACT_ATOMS: atom_id res chain seq x y z
N MET A 1 -63.60 17.71 10.14
CA MET A 1 -62.54 16.75 9.72
C MET A 1 -62.05 17.00 8.28
N VAL A 2 -61.22 18.03 8.02
CA VAL A 2 -60.74 18.32 6.64
C VAL A 2 -59.20 18.48 6.52
N GLY A 3 -58.46 18.63 7.63
CA GLY A 3 -57.01 18.88 7.60
C GLY A 3 -56.11 17.71 7.16
N TYR A 4 -56.44 16.47 7.54
CA TYR A 4 -55.48 15.35 7.48
C TYR A 4 -55.21 14.76 6.08
N LYS A 5 -56.12 14.93 5.11
CA LYS A 5 -55.97 14.31 3.76
C LYS A 5 -55.05 15.11 2.80
N LYS A 6 -54.62 16.32 3.15
CA LYS A 6 -53.80 17.17 2.26
C LYS A 6 -52.29 16.89 2.38
N GLN A 7 -51.78 16.58 3.57
CA GLN A 7 -50.34 16.35 3.81
C GLN A 7 -49.83 15.01 3.25
N GLN A 8 -50.60 13.92 3.34
CA GLN A 8 -50.22 12.60 2.78
C GLN A 8 -50.06 12.60 1.24
N ARG A 9 -50.65 13.55 0.51
CA ARG A 9 -50.49 13.69 -0.95
C ARG A 9 -49.18 14.37 -1.37
N LEU A 10 -48.55 15.16 -0.50
CA LEU A 10 -47.26 15.80 -0.77
C LEU A 10 -46.09 14.83 -0.55
N PHE A 11 -46.10 14.06 0.54
CA PHE A 11 -45.05 13.07 0.85
C PHE A 11 -44.88 12.02 -0.27
N ASN A 12 -46.01 11.53 -0.81
CA ASN A 12 -46.04 10.56 -1.90
C ASN A 12 -45.62 11.11 -3.29
N LYS A 13 -45.52 12.44 -3.46
CA LYS A 13 -44.99 13.05 -4.70
C LYS A 13 -43.46 13.15 -4.71
N LEU A 14 -42.81 13.25 -3.55
CA LEU A 14 -41.35 13.29 -3.45
C LEU A 14 -40.71 11.90 -3.65
N LEU A 15 -41.32 10.86 -3.09
CA LEU A 15 -40.86 9.46 -3.23
C LEU A 15 -40.95 8.88 -4.65
N LYS A 16 -41.68 9.53 -5.57
CA LYS A 16 -41.81 9.08 -6.98
C LYS A 16 -40.86 9.77 -7.96
N LYS A 17 -40.15 10.84 -7.58
CA LYS A 17 -39.18 11.53 -8.47
C LYS A 17 -37.78 10.91 -8.49
N SER A 18 -37.41 10.06 -7.54
CA SER A 18 -36.09 9.42 -7.45
C SER A 18 -35.92 8.12 -8.27
N LYS A 19 -36.97 7.65 -8.96
CA LYS A 19 -36.98 6.36 -9.68
C LYS A 19 -37.44 6.44 -11.13
N LYS A 20 -36.71 7.18 -11.99
CA LYS A 20 -36.56 6.91 -13.45
C LYS A 20 -35.65 7.92 -14.16
N LYS A 21 -34.37 7.59 -14.32
CA LYS A 21 -33.62 7.83 -15.57
C LYS A 21 -32.59 6.72 -15.73
N ARG A 22 -32.75 5.91 -16.79
CA ARG A 22 -32.04 4.65 -17.02
C ARG A 22 -31.16 4.80 -18.27
N MET A 23 -29.84 4.73 -18.07
CA MET A 23 -28.77 4.31 -18.99
C MET A 23 -28.74 4.78 -20.46
N SER A 24 -27.62 5.39 -20.90
CA SER A 24 -26.60 4.86 -21.86
C SER A 24 -25.46 5.92 -22.02
N ARG A 25 -24.25 5.76 -22.58
CA ARG A 25 -23.45 4.68 -23.22
C ARG A 25 -21.99 4.87 -22.73
N LYS A 26 -21.36 3.93 -22.00
CA LYS A 26 -20.32 2.96 -22.47
C LYS A 26 -18.83 3.37 -22.20
N LYS A 27 -18.06 2.36 -21.75
CA LYS A 27 -16.58 2.21 -21.63
C LYS A 27 -15.88 2.88 -20.43
N TYR A 28 -14.86 2.16 -19.91
CA TYR A 28 -14.08 2.33 -18.67
C TYR A 28 -14.92 2.31 -17.36
N ASN A 29 -14.69 1.46 -16.35
CA ASN A 29 -13.68 0.41 -16.15
C ASN A 29 -14.36 -0.90 -15.68
N LYS A 30 -13.91 -2.06 -16.21
CA LYS A 30 -14.54 -3.37 -15.96
C LYS A 30 -13.58 -4.35 -15.27
N THR A 31 -12.91 -3.94 -14.18
CA THR A 31 -11.98 -4.79 -13.39
C THR A 31 -11.84 -4.33 -11.92
N ARG A 32 -12.95 -4.16 -11.20
CA ARG A 32 -12.98 -4.18 -9.73
C ARG A 32 -14.38 -4.57 -9.23
N LYS A 33 -14.82 -5.77 -9.62
CA LYS A 33 -16.02 -6.38 -9.03
C LYS A 33 -15.71 -6.72 -7.58
N ASN A 34 -16.35 -5.99 -6.66
CA ASN A 34 -16.47 -6.24 -5.22
C ASN A 34 -16.26 -7.72 -4.84
N LYS A 35 -15.02 -8.11 -4.51
CA LYS A 35 -14.76 -9.24 -3.62
C LYS A 35 -15.36 -8.81 -2.29
N LYS A 36 -16.45 -9.43 -1.83
CA LYS A 36 -16.89 -9.29 -0.44
C LYS A 36 -15.73 -9.84 0.40
N MET A 37 -14.93 -8.95 0.99
CA MET A 37 -13.91 -9.34 1.95
C MET A 37 -14.62 -9.86 3.20
N ARG A 38 -14.85 -11.17 3.23
CA ARG A 38 -15.12 -11.90 4.45
C ARG A 38 -13.82 -11.86 5.24
N GLY A 39 -13.82 -11.16 6.38
CA GLY A 39 -12.74 -11.22 7.36
C GLY A 39 -12.68 -12.61 7.99
N GLY A 40 -11.50 -12.99 8.48
CA GLY A 40 -11.12 -14.38 8.73
C GLY A 40 -10.03 -14.78 7.74
N GLY A 41 -8.82 -14.28 7.98
CA GLY A 41 -7.64 -14.68 7.22
C GLY A 41 -7.20 -16.08 7.61
N GLU A 42 -7.01 -16.95 6.62
CA GLU A 42 -6.54 -18.32 6.84
C GLU A 42 -5.03 -18.31 7.15
N ILE A 43 -4.60 -19.14 8.10
CA ILE A 43 -3.17 -19.30 8.41
C ILE A 43 -2.58 -20.26 7.37
N GLN A 44 -1.71 -19.75 6.50
CA GLN A 44 -0.99 -20.56 5.53
C GLN A 44 0.21 -21.23 6.20
N ILE A 45 0.28 -22.55 6.11
CA ILE A 45 1.42 -23.35 6.56
C ILE A 45 2.31 -23.71 5.36
N ILE A 46 3.61 -23.49 5.50
CA ILE A 46 4.63 -23.80 4.50
C ILE A 46 5.67 -24.72 5.16
N THR A 47 5.84 -25.93 4.64
CA THR A 47 6.72 -26.95 5.24
C THR A 47 8.11 -26.99 4.61
N GLU A 48 8.21 -26.74 3.31
CA GLU A 48 9.46 -26.74 2.55
C GLU A 48 9.48 -25.52 1.64
N ASN A 49 10.44 -24.62 1.85
CA ASN A 49 10.65 -23.49 0.95
C ASN A 49 12.14 -23.14 0.82
N SER A 50 12.59 -23.02 -0.42
CA SER A 50 13.95 -22.64 -0.82
C SER A 50 14.05 -21.17 -1.28
N SER A 51 12.94 -20.44 -1.33
CA SER A 51 12.84 -19.04 -1.76
C SER A 51 12.04 -18.19 -0.77
N GLU A 52 12.12 -16.86 -0.88
CA GLU A 52 11.37 -15.96 0.00
C GLU A 52 9.85 -16.04 -0.25
N THR A 53 9.04 -16.11 0.82
CA THR A 53 7.58 -16.01 0.73
C THR A 53 7.14 -14.54 0.80
N GLU A 54 6.26 -14.09 -0.10
CA GLU A 54 5.57 -12.79 0.00
C GLU A 54 4.05 -12.99 0.17
N PHE A 55 3.37 -12.22 1.04
CA PHE A 55 1.92 -12.33 1.24
C PHE A 55 1.18 -11.00 1.53
N GLU A 56 -0.14 -10.97 1.28
CA GLU A 56 -1.00 -9.77 1.35
C GLU A 56 -1.49 -9.42 2.77
N GLN A 57 -2.12 -8.26 2.93
CA GLN A 57 -2.75 -7.86 4.20
C GLN A 57 -3.93 -8.75 4.56
N ARG A 58 -3.99 -9.09 5.84
CA ARG A 58 -4.96 -10.01 6.47
C ARG A 58 -4.69 -11.49 6.25
N ASP A 59 -3.58 -11.90 5.66
CA ASP A 59 -3.13 -13.29 5.77
C ASP A 59 -2.19 -13.44 6.97
N ALA A 60 -1.92 -14.69 7.36
CA ALA A 60 -0.91 -15.04 8.35
C ALA A 60 -0.19 -16.30 7.87
N VAL A 61 1.13 -16.36 8.08
CA VAL A 61 1.98 -17.43 7.53
C VAL A 61 2.84 -18.03 8.62
N ILE A 62 2.94 -19.37 8.62
CA ILE A 62 3.95 -20.14 9.36
C ILE A 62 4.82 -20.85 8.32
N ASN A 63 6.14 -20.63 8.37
CA ASN A 63 7.14 -21.31 7.56
C ASN A 63 8.01 -22.18 8.47
N TYR A 64 8.01 -23.49 8.26
CA TYR A 64 8.90 -24.44 8.93
C TYR A 64 10.29 -24.54 8.26
N GLY A 65 10.49 -23.84 7.12
CA GLY A 65 11.78 -23.76 6.44
C GLY A 65 12.64 -22.56 6.84
N SER A 66 13.92 -22.63 6.46
CA SER A 66 14.94 -21.59 6.69
C SER A 66 14.81 -20.34 5.81
N ALA A 67 13.86 -20.34 4.88
CA ALA A 67 13.56 -19.19 4.03
C ALA A 67 12.92 -18.03 4.82
N SER A 68 13.21 -16.80 4.40
CA SER A 68 12.58 -15.60 4.97
C SER A 68 11.10 -15.53 4.59
N ILE A 69 10.27 -15.11 5.54
CA ILE A 69 8.90 -14.66 5.27
C ILE A 69 8.92 -13.14 5.12
N SER A 70 8.13 -12.63 4.18
CA SER A 70 7.94 -11.20 4.01
C SER A 70 6.49 -10.82 3.71
N THR A 71 6.15 -9.56 3.96
CA THR A 71 4.87 -8.99 3.55
C THR A 71 5.02 -7.58 2.98
N TYR A 72 4.10 -7.20 2.10
CA TYR A 72 4.11 -5.98 1.30
C TYR A 72 2.78 -5.19 1.42
N ASN A 73 2.75 -3.98 0.85
CA ASN A 73 1.66 -2.99 0.95
C ASN A 73 1.31 -2.58 2.40
N LEU A 74 2.33 -2.50 3.25
CA LEU A 74 2.23 -2.13 4.66
C LEU A 74 1.94 -0.62 4.81
N ILE A 75 0.67 -0.24 4.84
CA ILE A 75 0.20 1.13 5.09
C ILE A 75 -0.64 1.12 6.36
N ASN A 76 -0.23 1.88 7.39
CA ASN A 76 -0.94 2.00 8.66
C ASN A 76 -1.31 0.62 9.24
N CYS A 77 -0.28 -0.18 9.54
CA CYS A 77 -0.43 -1.55 9.98
C CYS A 77 0.57 -1.89 11.09
N ILE A 78 0.19 -2.88 11.90
CA ILE A 78 1.07 -3.54 12.87
C ILE A 78 1.37 -4.92 12.31
N ALA A 79 2.63 -5.24 12.07
CA ALA A 79 3.05 -6.61 11.75
C ALA A 79 3.74 -7.23 12.96
N ILE A 80 3.41 -8.47 13.28
CA ILE A 80 3.99 -9.25 14.38
C ILE A 80 4.39 -10.60 13.82
N GLY A 81 5.63 -10.98 14.08
CA GLY A 81 6.13 -12.30 13.73
C GLY A 81 7.17 -12.77 14.72
N GLY A 82 7.78 -13.92 14.43
CA GLY A 82 8.77 -14.49 15.33
C GLY A 82 9.57 -15.61 14.69
N VAL A 83 10.60 -16.03 15.41
CA VAL A 83 11.49 -17.16 15.07
C VAL A 83 11.29 -18.25 16.11
N PHE A 84 11.12 -19.49 15.63
CA PHE A 84 10.96 -20.69 16.44
C PHE A 84 11.87 -21.82 15.95
N GLU A 85 11.97 -22.88 16.74
CA GLU A 85 12.71 -24.11 16.41
C GLU A 85 11.89 -25.35 16.77
N ILE A 86 12.00 -26.39 15.94
CA ILE A 86 11.51 -27.75 16.21
C ILE A 86 12.64 -28.71 15.84
N ASP A 87 13.03 -29.59 16.76
CA ASP A 87 14.01 -30.65 16.53
C ASP A 87 15.33 -30.18 15.85
N GLY A 88 15.84 -29.01 16.24
CA GLY A 88 17.06 -28.40 15.68
C GLY A 88 16.84 -27.58 14.39
N GLN A 89 15.63 -27.58 13.81
CA GLN A 89 15.30 -26.85 12.60
C GLN A 89 14.56 -25.54 12.92
N GLN A 90 14.98 -24.45 12.29
CA GLN A 90 14.38 -23.12 12.50
C GLN A 90 13.21 -22.86 11.56
N GLY A 91 12.18 -22.20 12.07
CA GLY A 91 11.07 -21.66 11.30
C GLY A 91 10.71 -20.22 11.71
N THR A 92 9.79 -19.63 10.97
CA THR A 92 9.27 -18.27 11.20
C THR A 92 7.76 -18.22 11.11
N PHE A 93 7.16 -17.22 11.74
CA PHE A 93 5.77 -16.83 11.46
C PHE A 93 5.65 -15.32 11.31
N LEU A 94 4.62 -14.87 10.58
CA LEU A 94 4.31 -13.45 10.40
C LEU A 94 2.81 -13.25 10.17
N THR A 95 2.23 -12.24 10.82
CA THR A 95 0.86 -11.76 10.62
C THR A 95 0.84 -10.24 10.66
N HIS A 96 -0.05 -9.59 9.91
CA HIS A 96 -0.18 -8.13 9.95
C HIS A 96 -1.61 -7.67 9.70
N GLU A 97 -1.99 -6.63 10.44
CA GLU A 97 -3.35 -6.10 10.47
C GLU A 97 -3.33 -4.56 10.59
N SER A 98 -4.46 -3.94 10.28
CA SER A 98 -4.73 -2.55 10.67
C SER A 98 -4.74 -2.42 12.21
N PRO A 99 -4.29 -1.31 12.82
CA PRO A 99 -4.42 -1.09 14.26
C PRO A 99 -5.87 -1.19 14.76
N LEU A 100 -6.86 -0.89 13.92
CA LEU A 100 -8.28 -1.09 14.24
C LEU A 100 -8.69 -2.57 14.34
N ASP A 101 -7.98 -3.45 13.64
CA ASP A 101 -8.24 -4.89 13.57
C ASP A 101 -7.34 -5.68 14.55
N TYR A 102 -6.75 -5.02 15.56
CA TYR A 102 -5.80 -5.61 16.53
C TYR A 102 -6.34 -6.84 17.27
N GLN A 103 -7.66 -6.96 17.44
CA GLN A 103 -8.31 -8.13 18.05
C GLN A 103 -8.24 -9.37 17.14
N GLU A 104 -8.36 -9.20 15.83
CA GLU A 104 -8.20 -10.29 14.85
C GLU A 104 -6.72 -10.73 14.79
N GLN A 105 -5.78 -9.78 14.88
CA GLN A 105 -4.36 -10.10 15.00
C GLN A 105 -4.07 -10.95 16.25
N ARG A 106 -4.67 -10.62 17.41
CA ARG A 106 -4.53 -11.42 18.63
C ARG A 106 -5.08 -12.83 18.48
N LYS A 107 -6.24 -12.99 17.83
CA LYS A 107 -6.83 -14.29 17.51
C LYS A 107 -5.88 -15.15 16.68
N LYS A 108 -5.32 -14.60 15.60
CA LYS A 108 -4.33 -15.26 14.75
C LYS A 108 -3.06 -15.64 15.50
N LEU A 109 -2.53 -14.76 16.36
CA LEU A 109 -1.36 -15.07 17.19
C LEU A 109 -1.64 -16.24 18.14
N SER A 110 -2.83 -16.31 18.75
CA SER A 110 -3.24 -17.46 19.57
C SER A 110 -3.34 -18.75 18.76
N GLU A 111 -3.91 -18.70 17.56
CA GLU A 111 -4.00 -19.85 16.65
C GLU A 111 -2.60 -20.34 16.21
N ILE A 112 -1.69 -19.41 15.86
CA ILE A 112 -0.26 -19.71 15.61
C ILE A 112 0.38 -20.37 16.84
N LYS A 113 0.13 -19.85 18.05
CA LYS A 113 0.68 -20.42 19.29
C LYS A 113 0.23 -21.87 19.50
N SER A 114 -1.05 -22.18 19.30
CA SER A 114 -1.55 -23.57 19.40
C SER A 114 -0.91 -24.49 18.36
N ILE A 115 -0.81 -24.07 17.09
CA ILE A 115 -0.15 -24.86 16.03
C ILE A 115 1.32 -25.13 16.37
N LEU A 116 2.03 -24.15 16.93
CA LEU A 116 3.42 -24.29 17.35
C LEU A 116 3.58 -25.20 18.59
N GLU A 117 2.65 -25.15 19.55
CA GLU A 117 2.62 -26.03 20.72
C GLU A 117 2.35 -27.49 20.34
N GLU A 118 1.43 -27.76 19.41
CA GLU A 118 1.17 -29.10 18.85
C GLU A 118 2.42 -29.72 18.19
N LYS A 119 3.35 -28.87 17.74
CA LYS A 119 4.64 -29.28 17.16
C LYS A 119 5.81 -29.22 18.14
N ASN A 120 5.55 -29.01 19.43
CA ASN A 120 6.57 -28.85 20.47
C ASN A 120 7.61 -27.75 20.15
N ALA A 121 7.19 -26.71 19.42
CA ALA A 121 8.09 -25.66 18.95
C ALA A 121 8.51 -24.71 20.08
N LYS A 122 9.80 -24.40 20.13
CA LYS A 122 10.36 -23.40 21.05
C LYS A 122 10.52 -22.08 20.34
N ILE A 123 9.92 -21.02 20.90
CA ILE A 123 9.96 -19.66 20.34
C ILE A 123 11.10 -18.90 21.02
N TYR A 124 11.88 -18.16 20.23
CA TYR A 124 13.10 -17.47 20.70
C TYR A 124 13.06 -15.96 20.55
N LYS A 125 12.36 -15.47 19.52
CA LYS A 125 12.32 -14.05 19.16
C LYS A 125 10.91 -13.72 18.70
N ILE A 126 10.35 -12.65 19.25
CA ILE A 126 9.15 -11.99 18.73
C ILE A 126 9.59 -10.63 18.21
N VAL A 127 9.13 -10.25 17.03
CA VAL A 127 9.43 -8.97 16.38
C VAL A 127 8.13 -8.26 16.05
N LEU A 128 7.97 -7.04 16.56
CA LEU A 128 6.86 -6.15 16.20
C LEU A 128 7.38 -5.03 15.29
N PHE A 129 6.74 -4.89 14.14
CA PHE A 129 6.93 -3.78 13.20
C PHE A 129 5.72 -2.84 13.30
N ARG A 130 5.96 -1.59 13.72
CA ARG A 130 5.03 -0.48 13.43
C ARG A 130 5.41 0.08 12.06
N ILE A 131 4.42 0.35 11.20
CA ILE A 131 4.61 1.05 9.93
C ILE A 131 3.60 2.20 9.86
N ASP A 132 4.08 3.39 10.23
CA ASP A 132 3.23 4.56 10.46
C ASP A 132 2.58 5.14 9.20
N ASN A 133 1.46 5.80 9.45
CA ASN A 133 0.89 6.84 8.59
C ASN A 133 0.61 8.05 9.50
N PRO A 134 1.17 9.24 9.22
CA PRO A 134 1.12 10.41 10.11
C PRO A 134 -0.27 11.03 10.24
N ALA A 135 -1.26 10.55 9.48
CA ALA A 135 -2.56 11.21 9.40
C ALA A 135 -3.54 10.86 10.54
N LYS A 136 -3.30 9.80 11.33
CA LYS A 136 -4.22 9.35 12.40
C LYS A 136 -3.56 8.59 13.55
N ASP A 137 -3.27 9.31 14.64
CA ASP A 137 -2.81 8.70 15.89
C ASP A 137 -3.94 8.34 16.87
N VAL A 138 -5.18 8.76 16.65
CA VAL A 138 -6.32 8.56 17.58
C VAL A 138 -7.50 7.87 16.91
N TYR A 139 -7.99 6.78 17.53
CA TYR A 139 -9.13 6.00 17.06
C TYR A 139 -10.45 6.38 17.75
N LYS A 140 -11.58 5.88 17.22
CA LYS A 140 -12.95 6.29 17.63
C LYS A 140 -13.30 6.09 19.10
N ASN A 141 -12.53 5.29 19.82
CA ASN A 141 -12.68 4.96 21.24
C ASN A 141 -11.65 5.68 22.13
N GLY A 142 -10.90 6.64 21.60
CA GLY A 142 -9.85 7.37 22.31
C GLY A 142 -8.53 6.62 22.48
N LEU A 143 -8.43 5.37 22.00
CA LEU A 143 -7.14 4.66 21.95
C LEU A 143 -6.22 5.36 20.97
N THR A 144 -4.95 5.50 21.35
CA THR A 144 -3.89 5.91 20.44
C THR A 144 -3.27 4.71 19.71
N THR A 145 -2.52 4.95 18.64
CA THR A 145 -1.70 3.91 18.00
C THR A 145 -0.66 3.35 18.99
N GLU A 146 -0.09 4.21 19.84
CA GLU A 146 0.85 3.87 20.92
C GLU A 146 0.22 2.92 21.95
N ASP A 147 -1.03 3.14 22.35
CA ASP A 147 -1.75 2.26 23.28
C ASP A 147 -1.96 0.86 22.68
N ILE A 148 -2.36 0.81 21.40
CA ILE A 148 -2.56 -0.46 20.69
C ILE A 148 -1.22 -1.22 20.57
N ILE A 149 -0.11 -0.52 20.33
CA ILE A 149 1.23 -1.13 20.29
C ILE A 149 1.61 -1.69 21.67
N LYS A 150 1.46 -0.93 22.77
CA LYS A 150 1.69 -1.43 24.13
C LYS A 150 0.87 -2.67 24.41
N PHE A 151 -0.42 -2.63 24.08
CA PHE A 151 -1.32 -3.78 24.22
C PHE A 151 -0.89 -5.00 23.39
N GLN A 152 -0.30 -4.82 22.20
CA GLN A 152 0.21 -5.95 21.42
C GLN A 152 1.55 -6.49 21.96
N ILE A 153 2.42 -5.64 22.50
CA ILE A 153 3.67 -6.06 23.16
C ILE A 153 3.35 -6.89 24.41
N GLU A 154 2.51 -6.36 25.30
CA GLU A 154 2.09 -7.06 26.53
C GLU A 154 1.42 -8.41 26.22
N PHE A 155 0.53 -8.43 25.22
CA PHE A 155 -0.13 -9.66 24.79
C PHE A 155 0.85 -10.68 24.21
N SER A 156 1.75 -10.25 23.31
CA SER A 156 2.72 -11.16 22.67
C SER A 156 3.71 -11.71 23.68
N ASN A 157 4.23 -10.87 24.59
CA ASN A 157 5.12 -11.30 25.66
C ASN A 157 4.46 -12.35 26.55
N LYS A 158 3.19 -12.13 26.93
CA LYS A 158 2.42 -13.08 27.75
C LYS A 158 2.07 -14.37 27.01
N LEU A 159 1.73 -14.28 25.72
CA LEU A 159 1.32 -15.44 24.90
C LEU A 159 2.50 -16.37 24.58
N PHE A 160 3.66 -15.79 24.27
CA PHE A 160 4.84 -16.54 23.82
C PHE A 160 5.86 -16.81 24.92
N GLY A 161 5.80 -16.10 26.06
CA GLY A 161 6.77 -16.24 27.15
C GLY A 161 8.15 -15.65 26.84
N VAL A 162 8.23 -14.78 25.82
CA VAL A 162 9.47 -14.20 25.28
C VAL A 162 9.27 -12.69 25.16
N ASN A 163 10.29 -11.89 25.52
CA ASN A 163 10.24 -10.45 25.33
C ASN A 163 10.27 -10.10 23.82
N SER A 164 9.34 -9.25 23.39
CA SER A 164 9.27 -8.79 22.00
C SER A 164 10.30 -7.70 21.73
N ASP A 165 11.10 -7.90 20.67
CA ASP A 165 11.92 -6.85 20.07
C ASP A 165 11.01 -5.91 19.27
N VAL A 166 10.90 -4.66 19.73
CA VAL A 166 10.02 -3.66 19.13
C VAL A 166 10.83 -2.80 18.16
N HIS A 167 10.48 -2.86 16.88
CA HIS A 167 11.08 -2.03 15.85
C HIS A 167 10.01 -1.09 15.28
N ILE A 168 10.16 0.20 15.57
CA ILE A 168 9.29 1.26 15.06
C ILE A 168 9.85 1.77 13.74
N TYR A 169 9.01 1.80 12.71
CA TYR A 169 9.34 2.35 11.41
C TYR A 169 8.24 3.28 10.92
N SER A 170 8.62 4.37 10.27
CA SER A 170 7.69 5.27 9.57
C SER A 170 7.74 5.02 8.07
N CYS A 171 6.59 5.13 7.40
CA CYS A 171 6.59 5.37 5.97
C CYS A 171 7.15 6.78 5.70
N ASP A 172 7.85 6.92 4.58
CA ASP A 172 8.04 8.23 3.97
C ASP A 172 6.83 8.54 3.07
N ASP A 173 5.93 9.36 3.58
CA ASP A 173 4.72 9.79 2.88
C ASP A 173 5.00 10.63 1.63
N THR A 174 6.19 11.25 1.53
CA THR A 174 6.57 12.04 0.35
C THR A 174 6.90 11.15 -0.85
N THR A 175 7.36 9.92 -0.61
CA THR A 175 7.71 8.96 -1.67
C THR A 175 6.74 7.79 -1.80
N TYR A 176 5.71 7.69 -0.94
CA TYR A 176 4.81 6.54 -0.82
C TYR A 176 5.55 5.20 -0.67
N ARG A 177 6.76 5.22 -0.09
CA ARG A 177 7.61 4.04 0.09
C ARG A 177 7.23 3.32 1.38
N CYS A 178 6.22 2.49 1.27
CA CYS A 178 5.92 1.48 2.27
C CYS A 178 7.01 0.39 2.21
N GLY A 179 7.58 0.05 3.36
CA GLY A 179 8.56 -1.02 3.45
C GLY A 179 7.93 -2.40 3.33
N LYS A 180 8.69 -3.36 2.80
CA LYS A 180 8.42 -4.80 2.84
C LYS A 180 9.01 -5.38 4.12
N ALA A 181 8.20 -5.76 5.11
CA ALA A 181 8.70 -6.31 6.37
C ALA A 181 9.17 -7.74 6.17
N ILE A 182 10.45 -8.01 6.40
CA ILE A 182 11.08 -9.32 6.24
C ILE A 182 11.49 -9.85 7.63
N ILE A 183 11.18 -11.12 7.89
CA ILE A 183 11.75 -11.90 9.00
C ILE A 183 12.54 -13.06 8.42
N SER A 184 13.85 -13.07 8.67
CA SER A 184 14.73 -14.19 8.35
C SER A 184 15.02 -15.03 9.61
N PRO A 185 14.78 -16.35 9.62
CA PRO A 185 15.19 -17.21 10.74
C PRO A 185 16.72 -17.28 10.84
N THR A 186 17.39 -17.47 9.70
CA THR A 186 18.81 -17.80 9.61
C THR A 186 19.75 -16.63 9.88
N GLN A 187 19.32 -15.41 9.60
CA GLN A 187 20.11 -14.19 9.82
C GLN A 187 19.69 -13.41 11.06
N TYR A 188 18.54 -13.74 11.66
CA TYR A 188 17.85 -12.94 12.70
C TYR A 188 17.59 -11.46 12.33
N THR A 189 17.84 -11.08 11.07
CA THR A 189 17.70 -9.74 10.53
C THR A 189 16.25 -9.44 10.20
N SER A 190 15.81 -8.26 10.65
CA SER A 190 14.59 -7.60 10.21
C SER A 190 14.99 -6.44 9.29
N THR A 191 14.48 -6.42 8.07
CA THR A 191 14.72 -5.32 7.12
C THR A 191 13.43 -4.87 6.44
N LEU A 192 13.39 -3.60 6.04
CA LEU A 192 12.33 -3.01 5.23
C LEU A 192 12.89 -2.61 3.87
N ILE A 193 12.49 -3.30 2.81
CA ILE A 193 12.85 -2.93 1.43
C ILE A 193 11.73 -2.05 0.84
N PRO A 194 12.02 -0.87 0.26
CA PRO A 194 10.98 -0.05 -0.38
C PRO A 194 10.42 -0.76 -1.61
N ILE A 195 9.11 -1.05 -1.59
CA ILE A 195 8.42 -1.86 -2.61
C ILE A 195 8.56 -1.29 -4.03
N ARG A 196 8.80 0.03 -4.17
CA ARG A 196 9.18 0.69 -5.43
C ARG A 196 10.27 1.75 -5.24
N GLY A 197 11.49 1.28 -4.99
CA GLY A 197 12.62 1.92 -5.64
C GLY A 197 12.51 1.68 -7.15
N SER A 198 12.22 2.71 -7.95
CA SER A 198 12.58 2.66 -9.36
C SER A 198 14.07 2.35 -9.46
N LYS A 199 14.50 1.59 -10.49
CA LYS A 199 15.91 1.46 -10.91
C LYS A 199 16.64 2.76 -10.62
N GLU A 200 17.78 2.67 -9.94
CA GLU A 200 18.56 3.82 -9.47
C GLU A 200 18.46 4.98 -10.47
N LYS A 201 17.69 6.01 -10.11
CA LYS A 201 18.06 7.34 -10.55
C LYS A 201 19.31 7.65 -9.76
N GLN A 202 20.45 7.19 -10.29
CA GLN A 202 21.68 7.94 -10.13
C GLN A 202 21.31 9.38 -10.40
N SER A 203 21.44 10.23 -9.39
CA SER A 203 21.34 11.67 -9.53
C SER A 203 22.58 12.16 -10.27
N VAL A 204 22.71 11.74 -11.53
CA VAL A 204 23.56 12.46 -12.48
C VAL A 204 22.88 13.81 -12.63
N ASP A 205 23.61 14.85 -12.23
CA ASP A 205 23.17 16.23 -12.27
C ASP A 205 23.13 16.74 -13.72
N THR A 206 22.22 16.16 -14.51
CA THR A 206 21.92 16.59 -15.88
C THR A 206 20.69 17.48 -15.85
N LYS A 207 20.92 18.77 -15.60
CA LYS A 207 20.16 19.81 -16.31
C LYS A 207 20.11 19.40 -17.80
N PRO A 208 18.94 19.42 -18.45
CA PRO A 208 18.83 18.96 -19.84
C PRO A 208 19.74 19.81 -20.73
N LYS A 209 20.82 19.20 -21.26
CA LYS A 209 21.86 19.89 -22.05
C LYS A 209 21.48 20.10 -23.51
N GLU A 210 20.47 19.38 -23.98
CA GLU A 210 20.04 19.38 -25.37
C GLU A 210 18.70 20.08 -25.53
N MET A 211 18.63 20.97 -26.51
CA MET A 211 17.42 21.69 -26.91
C MET A 211 16.85 21.06 -28.20
N PHE A 212 15.56 21.24 -28.46
CA PHE A 212 14.94 20.94 -29.74
C PHE A 212 13.96 22.04 -30.14
N ILE A 213 13.89 22.31 -31.45
CA ILE A 213 12.95 23.28 -31.99
C ILE A 213 11.55 22.66 -32.02
N VAL A 214 10.56 23.41 -31.53
CA VAL A 214 9.14 23.04 -31.61
C VAL A 214 8.48 23.68 -32.82
N ASP A 215 7.49 23.00 -33.41
CA ASP A 215 6.60 23.63 -34.37
C ASP A 215 5.57 24.47 -33.61
N VAL A 216 5.33 25.69 -34.08
CA VAL A 216 4.32 26.60 -33.51
C VAL A 216 3.00 26.38 -34.24
N GLU A 217 2.00 25.89 -33.52
CA GLU A 217 0.61 25.82 -33.97
C GLU A 217 -0.24 26.78 -33.14
N HIS A 218 -1.49 27.02 -33.57
CA HIS A 218 -2.48 27.74 -32.78
C HIS A 218 -3.69 26.84 -32.59
N ASP A 219 -4.32 26.90 -31.43
CA ASP A 219 -5.52 26.13 -31.15
C ASP A 219 -6.79 26.78 -31.75
N LYS A 220 -7.97 26.34 -31.31
CA LYS A 220 -9.25 26.83 -31.83
C LYS A 220 -9.64 28.21 -31.33
N ASP A 221 -9.11 28.61 -30.19
CA ASP A 221 -9.38 29.90 -29.54
C ASP A 221 -8.33 30.94 -29.97
N GLY A 222 -7.30 30.51 -30.71
CA GLY A 222 -6.22 31.34 -31.24
C GLY A 222 -4.99 31.36 -30.33
N ASP A 223 -4.99 30.55 -29.26
CA ASP A 223 -3.88 30.47 -28.32
C ASP A 223 -2.73 29.64 -28.90
N LYS A 224 -1.51 30.09 -28.58
CA LYS A 224 -0.27 29.50 -29.09
C LYS A 224 0.00 28.15 -28.42
N ILE A 225 0.19 27.12 -29.24
CA ILE A 225 0.54 25.76 -28.79
C ILE A 225 1.81 25.28 -29.48
N TYR A 226 2.55 24.41 -28.81
CA TYR A 226 3.82 23.89 -29.30
C TYR A 226 3.72 22.41 -29.58
N LYS A 227 4.27 22.00 -30.72
CA LYS A 227 4.23 20.64 -31.22
C LYS A 227 5.62 20.06 -31.39
N CYS A 228 5.80 18.81 -30.99
CA CYS A 228 7.05 18.10 -31.23
C CYS A 228 7.12 17.60 -32.68
N PRO A 229 8.12 17.98 -33.49
CA PRO A 229 8.20 17.58 -34.90
C PRO A 229 8.39 16.07 -35.11
N LEU A 230 8.87 15.34 -34.09
CA LEU A 230 9.14 13.89 -34.19
C LEU A 230 7.94 13.03 -33.76
N CYS A 231 7.26 13.39 -32.67
CA CYS A 231 6.17 12.57 -32.12
C CYS A 231 4.78 13.23 -32.17
N ASN A 232 4.66 14.41 -32.79
CA ASN A 232 3.43 15.19 -32.93
C ASN A 232 2.68 15.47 -31.62
N SER A 233 3.36 15.38 -30.48
CA SER A 233 2.76 15.70 -29.18
C SER A 233 2.59 17.20 -29.03
N LEU A 234 1.45 17.63 -28.50
CA LEU A 234 1.06 19.02 -28.30
C LEU A 234 1.19 19.40 -26.83
N THR A 235 1.65 20.62 -26.55
CA THR A 235 1.58 21.25 -25.24
C THR A 235 1.28 22.74 -25.36
N GLY A 236 0.82 23.34 -24.26
CA GLY A 236 0.60 24.79 -24.16
C GLY A 236 1.89 25.58 -23.96
N THR A 237 1.76 26.90 -23.81
CA THR A 237 2.91 27.82 -23.70
C THR A 237 3.84 27.57 -22.52
N ALA A 238 3.33 26.95 -21.45
CA ALA A 238 4.05 26.72 -20.19
C ALA A 238 5.38 25.95 -20.36
N ALA A 239 5.47 25.02 -21.33
CA ALA A 239 6.66 24.19 -21.52
C ALA A 239 7.87 24.98 -22.05
N VAL A 240 7.65 25.98 -22.91
CA VAL A 240 8.72 26.85 -23.44
C VAL A 240 9.02 27.99 -22.44
N GLN A 241 8.02 28.44 -21.68
CA GLN A 241 8.21 29.43 -20.60
C GLN A 241 8.98 28.87 -19.40
N ASN A 242 8.91 27.56 -19.15
CA ASN A 242 9.60 26.88 -18.06
C ASN A 242 10.53 25.77 -18.62
N PRO A 243 11.58 26.14 -19.38
CA PRO A 243 12.36 25.21 -20.21
C PRO A 243 13.06 24.08 -19.42
N ASN A 244 13.29 24.29 -18.12
CA ASN A 244 13.91 23.30 -17.24
C ASN A 244 12.92 22.22 -16.75
N ASP A 245 11.60 22.47 -16.82
CA ASP A 245 10.57 21.50 -16.43
C ASP A 245 10.09 20.69 -17.64
N THR A 246 10.87 19.66 -17.95
CA THR A 246 10.57 18.72 -19.05
C THR A 246 9.31 17.88 -18.82
N SER A 247 8.64 17.96 -17.66
CA SER A 247 7.35 17.30 -17.43
C SER A 247 6.19 18.00 -18.14
N LEU A 248 6.35 19.29 -18.48
CA LEU A 248 5.36 20.11 -19.18
C LEU A 248 5.29 19.80 -20.68
N PHE A 249 6.32 19.20 -21.27
CA PHE A 249 6.28 18.69 -22.65
C PHE A 249 6.23 17.16 -22.63
N GLN A 250 5.01 16.61 -22.59
CA GLN A 250 4.84 15.16 -22.66
C GLN A 250 5.16 14.64 -24.06
N HIS A 251 5.88 13.51 -24.14
CA HIS A 251 6.24 12.86 -25.39
C HIS A 251 5.82 11.38 -25.41
N ALA A 252 5.78 10.80 -26.61
CA ALA A 252 5.75 9.34 -26.75
C ALA A 252 6.95 8.69 -26.02
N PHE A 253 6.78 7.45 -25.57
CA PHE A 253 7.74 6.78 -24.68
C PHE A 253 9.17 6.73 -25.26
N ASP A 254 9.26 6.59 -26.58
CA ASP A 254 10.42 6.37 -27.45
C ASP A 254 10.86 7.62 -28.22
N CYS A 255 10.23 8.79 -28.01
CA CYS A 255 10.56 10.01 -28.74
C CYS A 255 12.00 10.49 -28.44
N PRO A 256 12.84 10.76 -29.46
CA PRO A 256 14.20 11.28 -29.25
C PRO A 256 14.26 12.66 -28.55
N ASN A 257 13.17 13.45 -28.57
CA ASN A 257 13.10 14.76 -27.91
C ASN A 257 12.65 14.68 -26.44
N LYS A 258 12.34 13.47 -25.93
CA LYS A 258 11.97 13.25 -24.54
C LYS A 258 13.09 13.67 -23.60
N ASN A 259 12.75 14.47 -22.58
CA ASN A 259 13.67 15.11 -21.64
C ASN A 259 14.62 16.17 -22.26
N LYS A 260 14.35 16.68 -23.46
CA LYS A 260 15.06 17.84 -24.04
C LYS A 260 14.31 19.13 -23.79
N ILE A 261 15.01 20.26 -23.86
CA ILE A 261 14.41 21.59 -23.69
C ILE A 261 13.67 21.99 -24.98
N PRO A 262 12.36 22.29 -24.95
CA PRO A 262 11.65 22.86 -26.09
C PRO A 262 12.03 24.33 -26.27
N VAL A 263 12.43 24.73 -27.48
CA VAL A 263 12.67 26.14 -27.83
C VAL A 263 11.88 26.53 -29.07
N GLU A 264 11.28 27.72 -29.02
CA GLU A 264 10.75 28.37 -30.22
C GLU A 264 11.92 28.88 -31.10
N LYS A 265 11.68 28.99 -32.41
CA LYS A 265 12.65 29.46 -33.41
C LYS A 265 12.54 30.96 -33.66
#